data_AF-A0A066UY36-F1
#
_entry.id   AF-A0A066UY36-F1
#
_cell.length_a   1.000
_cell.length_b   1.000
_cell.length_c   1.000
_cell.angle_alpha   90.00
_cell.angle_beta   90.00
_cell.angle_gamma   90.00
#
_symmetry.space_group_name_H-M   'P 1'
#
loop_
_entity.id
_entity.type
_entity.pdbx_description
1 polymer ?
#
loop_
_entity_poly.entity_id
_entity_poly.type
_entity_poly.pdbx_seq_one_letter_code
_entity_poly.pdbx_strand_id
1 'polypeptide(L)'
;MGIAIGATALSLILVVIWLISLSLRKQRLEQERKAREVAYRKAIEKARLQEKKDRLFKAETGHIPSVLYLAKEAERTNIKEALYWYEKAAQQDNVNGMYGIVRLSMKRKEDLILREQANFWQLAIAALDNDADAKFNMGQALIHGRGTTKNIPKGYALIEEAATSGHTDAMLFMGDWCLDKDNSDYSPENAVEWFRMAADKHDLNGKIKLGLSYLNGLGVEKNHGQGCYWLERAAEKNNTEAMFHAGEAWIDHGEHGNAIAYIWLFLSAHFGYEPAKAQRDKVGANLGVDSIVGLQALTKPIMTKLSQEAVTKHSVIKALNKLYKRKVPVPKKTEEGVEVMPEETVEDVVLEQPAKEVSDYTQVPFDASTNKPSDGSAGLDFSQSTVQPNWKS
;
A
#
# COMPACT_ATOMS: atom_id res chain seq x y z
N MET A 1 51.50 90.73 49.76
CA MET A 1 51.65 89.73 48.67
C MET A 1 51.11 88.33 49.00
N GLY A 2 50.92 87.93 50.27
CA GLY A 2 50.41 86.58 50.59
C GLY A 2 48.94 86.28 50.23
N ILE A 3 48.06 87.29 50.24
CA ILE A 3 46.60 87.10 49.99
C ILE A 3 46.30 86.83 48.50
N ALA A 4 47.06 87.42 47.58
CA ALA A 4 46.88 87.23 46.13
C ALA A 4 47.34 85.83 45.65
N ILE A 5 48.35 85.26 46.31
CA ILE A 5 48.82 83.89 46.05
C ILE A 5 47.81 82.87 46.60
N GLY A 6 47.18 83.16 47.75
CA GLY A 6 46.10 82.33 48.30
C GLY A 6 44.85 82.27 47.44
N ALA A 7 44.43 83.40 46.84
CA ALA A 7 43.24 83.47 45.98
C ALA A 7 43.42 82.72 44.64
N THR A 8 44.62 82.81 44.04
CA THR A 8 44.95 82.08 42.80
C THR A 8 45.14 80.58 43.06
N ALA A 9 45.71 80.20 44.20
CA ALA A 9 45.77 78.81 44.64
C ALA A 9 44.36 78.22 44.88
N LEU A 10 43.46 78.98 45.51
CA LEU A 10 42.08 78.56 45.77
C LEU A 10 41.25 78.46 44.47
N SER A 11 41.48 79.37 43.51
CA SER A 11 40.90 79.29 42.16
C SER A 11 41.39 78.07 41.38
N LEU A 12 42.70 77.77 41.42
CA LEU A 12 43.26 76.54 40.84
C LEU A 12 42.65 75.28 41.47
N ILE A 13 42.48 75.26 42.80
CA ILE A 13 41.83 74.15 43.51
C ILE A 13 40.37 73.99 43.04
N LEU A 14 39.61 75.08 42.89
CA LEU A 14 38.23 75.04 42.39
C LEU A 14 38.15 74.52 40.93
N VAL A 15 39.09 74.93 40.07
CA VAL A 15 39.19 74.42 38.69
C VAL A 15 39.54 72.92 38.68
N VAL A 16 40.45 72.48 39.55
CA VAL A 16 40.78 71.05 39.70
C VAL A 16 39.59 70.24 40.20
N ILE A 17 38.86 70.73 41.21
CA ILE A 17 37.62 70.10 41.71
C ILE A 17 36.57 70.03 40.59
N TRP A 18 36.41 71.10 39.80
CA TRP A 18 35.49 71.13 38.67
C TRP A 18 35.88 70.14 37.57
N LEU A 19 37.17 70.06 37.18
CA LEU A 19 37.69 69.08 36.22
C LEU A 19 37.54 67.63 36.70
N ILE A 20 37.77 67.36 37.99
CA ILE A 20 37.51 66.05 38.61
C ILE A 20 36.00 65.75 38.53
N SER A 21 35.13 66.72 38.82
CA SER A 21 33.68 66.55 38.70
C SER A 21 33.23 66.23 37.26
N LEU A 22 33.85 66.89 36.26
CA LEU A 22 33.59 66.69 34.84
C LEU A 22 34.08 65.32 34.38
N SER A 23 35.27 64.90 34.82
CA SER A 23 35.85 63.59 34.56
C SER A 23 34.98 62.46 35.14
N LEU A 24 34.57 62.58 36.41
CA LEU A 24 33.65 61.64 37.06
C LEU A 24 32.28 61.59 36.40
N ARG A 25 31.78 62.72 35.88
CA ARG A 25 30.53 62.79 35.12
C ARG A 25 30.68 62.09 33.77
N LYS A 26 31.80 62.28 33.06
CA LYS A 26 32.12 61.60 31.80
C LYS A 26 32.29 60.09 32.00
N GLN A 27 33.00 59.66 33.04
CA GLN A 27 33.17 58.25 33.40
C GLN A 27 31.84 57.58 33.76
N ARG A 28 30.99 58.22 34.56
CA ARG A 28 29.62 57.71 34.84
C ARG A 28 28.80 57.55 33.57
N LEU A 29 28.85 58.53 32.67
CA LEU A 29 28.12 58.50 31.41
C LEU A 29 28.63 57.41 30.45
N GLU A 30 29.95 57.15 30.44
CA GLU A 30 30.54 56.02 29.71
C GLU A 30 30.18 54.66 30.32
N GLN A 31 30.16 54.55 31.65
CA GLN A 31 29.71 53.34 32.36
C GLN A 31 28.22 53.06 32.09
N GLU A 32 27.38 54.09 32.12
CA GLU A 32 25.96 53.98 31.75
C GLU A 32 25.77 53.55 30.30
N ARG A 33 26.55 54.08 29.35
CA ARG A 33 26.51 53.66 27.94
C ARG A 33 26.88 52.18 27.80
N LYS A 34 27.99 51.75 28.41
CA LYS A 34 28.40 50.33 28.40
C LYS A 34 27.36 49.43 29.06
N ALA A 35 26.76 49.86 30.17
CA ALA A 35 25.68 49.13 30.83
C ALA A 35 24.43 49.01 29.95
N ARG A 36 24.05 50.08 29.25
CA ARG A 36 22.94 50.07 28.28
C ARG A 36 23.22 49.17 27.09
N GLU A 37 24.44 49.18 26.55
CA GLU A 37 24.84 48.30 25.45
C GLU A 37 24.79 46.82 25.87
N VAL A 38 25.26 46.48 27.07
CA VAL A 38 25.16 45.12 27.62
C VAL A 38 23.71 44.73 27.85
N ALA A 39 22.89 45.60 28.44
CA ALA A 39 21.46 45.36 28.64
C ALA A 39 20.73 45.17 27.31
N TYR A 40 21.05 45.98 26.29
CA TYR A 40 20.50 45.89 24.94
C TYR A 40 20.90 44.59 24.24
N ARG A 41 22.18 44.20 24.31
CA ARG A 41 22.65 42.91 23.78
C ARG A 41 21.93 41.73 24.44
N LYS A 42 21.81 41.75 25.78
CA LYS A 42 21.09 40.72 26.54
C LYS A 42 19.60 40.69 26.19
N ALA A 43 18.98 41.83 25.97
CA ALA A 43 17.58 41.92 25.54
C ALA A 43 17.38 41.32 24.13
N ILE A 44 18.27 41.62 23.18
CA ILE A 44 18.26 41.01 21.84
C ILE A 44 18.45 39.50 21.93
N GLU A 45 19.41 39.02 22.72
CA GLU A 45 19.68 37.60 22.87
C GLU A 45 18.47 36.87 23.47
N LYS A 46 17.85 37.44 24.50
CA LYS A 46 16.60 36.92 25.08
C LYS A 46 15.48 36.91 24.06
N ALA A 47 15.33 37.96 23.25
CA ALA A 47 14.32 38.04 22.19
C ALA A 47 14.55 36.95 21.12
N ARG A 48 15.79 36.72 20.68
CA ARG A 48 16.15 35.64 19.75
C ARG A 48 15.85 34.26 20.32
N LEU A 49 16.16 34.04 21.60
CA LEU A 49 15.90 32.77 22.26
C LEU A 49 14.40 32.52 22.43
N GLN A 50 13.63 33.56 22.75
CA GLN A 50 12.17 33.49 22.78
C GLN A 50 11.61 33.20 21.39
N GLU A 51 12.02 33.92 20.36
CA GLU A 51 11.57 33.69 18.98
C GLU A 51 11.88 32.27 18.51
N LYS A 52 13.06 31.73 18.86
CA LYS A 52 13.42 30.34 18.56
C LYS A 52 12.49 29.36 19.29
N LYS A 53 12.20 29.59 20.57
CA LYS A 53 11.26 28.76 21.34
C LYS A 53 9.86 28.82 20.76
N ASP A 54 9.37 30.01 20.41
CA ASP A 54 8.05 30.20 19.82
C ASP A 54 7.95 29.53 18.45
N ARG A 55 9.01 29.58 17.64
CA ARG A 55 9.07 28.88 16.35
C ARG A 55 9.06 27.37 16.52
N LEU A 56 9.85 26.87 17.46
CA LEU A 56 9.92 25.44 17.78
C LEU A 56 8.56 24.95 18.28
N PHE A 57 7.93 25.67 19.20
CA PHE A 57 6.58 25.38 19.66
C PHE A 57 5.58 25.36 18.50
N LYS A 58 5.57 26.37 17.63
CA LYS A 58 4.71 26.41 16.43
C LYS A 58 4.95 25.20 15.53
N ALA A 59 6.21 24.84 15.29
CA ALA A 59 6.55 23.70 14.46
C ALA A 59 6.10 22.39 15.13
N GLU A 60 6.24 22.28 16.44
CA GLU A 60 5.79 21.14 17.22
C GLU A 60 4.28 20.96 17.16
N THR A 61 3.52 22.06 17.19
CA THR A 61 2.06 22.09 17.04
C THR A 61 1.58 21.92 15.59
N GLY A 62 2.49 21.74 14.62
CA GLY A 62 2.16 21.46 13.23
C GLY A 62 2.11 22.67 12.29
N HIS A 63 2.55 23.87 12.70
CA HIS A 63 2.60 25.03 11.81
C HIS A 63 3.62 24.82 10.68
N ILE A 64 3.13 24.44 9.50
CA ILE A 64 3.92 24.03 8.33
C ILE A 64 5.05 25.03 7.98
N PRO A 65 4.84 26.35 7.94
CA PRO A 65 5.93 27.28 7.64
C PRO A 65 7.07 27.22 8.67
N SER A 66 6.75 27.06 9.95
CA SER A 66 7.78 26.90 11.01
C SER A 66 8.51 25.57 10.86
N VAL A 67 7.78 24.49 10.55
CA VAL A 67 8.36 23.16 10.31
C VAL A 67 9.34 23.19 9.15
N LEU A 68 8.93 23.73 7.99
CA LEU A 68 9.78 23.82 6.80
C LEU A 68 10.99 24.74 7.01
N TYR A 69 10.83 25.82 7.78
CA TYR A 69 11.95 26.68 8.15
C TYR A 69 13.00 25.91 8.97
N LEU A 70 12.58 25.19 10.01
CA LEU A 70 13.49 24.40 10.83
C LEU A 70 14.15 23.26 10.03
N ALA A 71 13.39 22.60 9.16
CA ALA A 71 13.93 21.60 8.24
C ALA A 71 15.05 22.19 7.38
N LYS A 72 14.81 23.37 6.79
CA LYS A 72 15.76 24.03 5.90
C LYS A 72 17.01 24.52 6.65
N GLU A 73 16.84 25.02 7.87
CA GLU A 73 17.95 25.41 8.74
C GLU A 73 18.83 24.19 9.08
N ALA A 74 18.20 23.05 9.39
CA ALA A 74 18.86 21.80 9.75
C ALA A 74 19.61 21.14 8.58
N GLU A 75 19.26 21.39 7.31
CA GLU A 75 19.96 20.78 6.16
C GLU A 75 21.48 21.04 6.15
N ARG A 76 21.90 22.19 6.71
CA ARG A 76 23.31 22.61 6.75
C ARG A 76 24.11 21.97 7.88
N THR A 77 23.43 21.54 8.94
CA THR A 77 24.05 21.16 10.21
C THR A 77 23.78 19.70 10.56
N ASN A 78 22.57 19.20 10.31
CA ASN A 78 22.09 17.89 10.72
C ASN A 78 20.98 17.35 9.79
N ILE A 79 21.35 16.45 8.89
CA ILE A 79 20.41 15.85 7.93
C ILE A 79 19.31 15.05 8.62
N LYS A 80 19.60 14.38 9.75
CA LYS A 80 18.57 13.59 10.47
C LYS A 80 17.48 14.49 11.02
N GLU A 81 17.86 15.65 11.56
CA GLU A 81 16.91 16.66 12.04
C GLU A 81 16.14 17.31 10.89
N ALA A 82 16.81 17.56 9.75
CA ALA A 82 16.13 18.05 8.55
C ALA A 82 15.06 17.07 8.05
N LEU A 83 15.39 15.77 7.98
CA LEU A 83 14.46 14.71 7.60
C LEU A 83 13.29 14.60 8.59
N TYR A 84 13.54 14.69 9.89
CA TYR A 84 12.50 14.69 10.91
C TYR A 84 11.46 15.81 10.68
N TRP A 85 11.92 17.04 10.47
CA TRP A 85 11.01 18.16 10.23
C TRP A 85 10.30 18.05 8.88
N TYR A 86 11.00 17.64 7.82
CA TYR A 86 10.34 17.41 6.53
C TYR A 86 9.30 16.30 6.60
N GLU A 87 9.56 15.22 7.33
CA GLU A 87 8.61 14.14 7.58
C GLU A 87 7.39 14.65 8.35
N LYS A 88 7.58 15.49 9.37
CA LYS A 88 6.47 16.11 10.10
C LYS A 88 5.60 17.02 9.23
N ALA A 89 6.17 17.68 8.22
CA ALA A 89 5.39 18.41 7.22
C ALA A 89 4.68 17.44 6.27
N ALA A 90 5.37 16.41 5.80
CA ALA A 90 4.86 15.42 4.85
C ALA A 90 3.70 14.57 5.43
N GLN A 91 3.73 14.28 6.74
CA GLN A 91 2.63 13.64 7.47
C GLN A 91 1.35 14.49 7.53
N GLN A 92 1.46 15.80 7.31
CA GLN A 92 0.34 16.73 7.13
C GLN A 92 0.05 16.99 5.64
N ASP A 93 0.40 16.02 4.79
CA ASP A 93 0.24 16.03 3.34
C ASP A 93 0.89 17.25 2.65
N ASN A 94 1.94 17.82 3.26
CA ASN A 94 2.66 18.94 2.67
C ASN A 94 3.68 18.47 1.62
N VAL A 95 3.42 18.85 0.37
CA VAL A 95 4.23 18.50 -0.81
C VAL A 95 5.69 18.97 -0.70
N ASN A 96 5.96 20.16 -0.14
CA ASN A 96 7.34 20.64 0.04
C ASN A 96 8.12 19.79 1.05
N GLY A 97 7.42 19.27 2.06
CA GLY A 97 7.95 18.27 2.99
C GLY A 97 8.41 17.01 2.26
N MET A 98 7.49 16.43 1.48
CA MET A 98 7.74 15.22 0.69
C MET A 98 8.94 15.41 -0.26
N TYR A 99 8.97 16.49 -1.05
CA TYR A 99 10.10 16.81 -1.93
C TYR A 99 11.41 17.02 -1.17
N GLY A 100 11.35 17.61 0.03
CA GLY A 100 12.51 17.77 0.91
C GLY A 100 13.14 16.42 1.27
N ILE A 101 12.31 15.45 1.67
CA ILE A 101 12.74 14.08 2.01
C ILE A 101 13.33 13.40 0.78
N VAL A 102 12.60 13.35 -0.33
CA VAL A 102 13.06 12.71 -1.58
C VAL A 102 14.42 13.27 -2.00
N ARG A 103 14.56 14.60 -2.03
CA ARG A 103 15.82 15.26 -2.40
C ARG A 103 16.98 14.89 -1.48
N LEU A 104 16.76 14.89 -0.16
CA LEU A 104 17.83 14.60 0.80
C LEU A 104 18.20 13.12 0.80
N SER A 105 17.21 12.25 0.73
CA SER A 105 17.41 10.79 0.70
C SER A 105 18.10 10.33 -0.59
N MET A 106 17.73 10.87 -1.75
CA MET A 106 18.36 10.52 -3.03
C MET A 106 19.83 10.95 -3.15
N LYS A 107 20.29 11.93 -2.36
CA LYS A 107 21.72 12.28 -2.28
C LYS A 107 22.57 11.19 -1.62
N ARG A 108 21.94 10.25 -0.93
CA ARG A 108 22.57 9.12 -0.22
C ARG A 108 21.90 7.83 -0.64
N LYS A 109 21.75 7.63 -1.94
CA LYS A 109 21.05 6.49 -2.54
C LYS A 109 21.64 5.12 -2.15
N GLU A 110 22.90 5.10 -1.69
CA GLU A 110 23.56 3.90 -1.17
C GLU A 110 22.97 3.45 0.17
N ASP A 111 22.35 4.36 0.93
CA ASP A 111 21.61 4.03 2.14
C ASP A 111 20.23 3.46 1.76
N LEU A 112 20.05 2.17 2.00
CA LEU A 112 18.81 1.47 1.65
C LEU A 112 17.59 2.06 2.35
N ILE A 113 17.72 2.51 3.61
CA ILE A 113 16.60 3.06 4.38
C ILE A 113 16.14 4.37 3.76
N LEU A 114 17.08 5.25 3.45
CA LEU A 114 16.78 6.51 2.79
C LEU A 114 16.22 6.29 1.38
N ARG A 115 16.73 5.29 0.64
CA ARG A 115 16.20 4.94 -0.68
C ARG A 115 14.74 4.50 -0.61
N GLU A 116 14.39 3.60 0.31
CA GLU A 116 13.00 3.19 0.53
C GLU A 116 12.12 4.37 0.97
N GLN A 117 12.63 5.23 1.85
CA GLN A 117 11.94 6.45 2.26
C GLN A 117 11.69 7.39 1.07
N ALA A 118 12.66 7.56 0.17
CA ALA A 118 12.51 8.35 -1.04
C ALA A 118 11.44 7.75 -1.96
N ASN A 119 11.46 6.43 -2.16
CA ASN A 119 10.46 5.74 -2.98
C ASN A 119 9.05 5.96 -2.43
N PHE A 120 8.86 5.82 -1.11
CA PHE A 120 7.57 6.06 -0.47
C PHE A 120 7.05 7.48 -0.71
N TRP A 121 7.86 8.51 -0.48
CA TRP A 121 7.42 9.89 -0.66
C TRP A 121 7.26 10.29 -2.13
N GLN A 122 7.94 9.62 -3.07
CA GLN A 122 7.66 9.77 -4.49
C GLN A 122 6.28 9.21 -4.86
N LEU A 123 5.92 8.03 -4.33
CA LEU A 123 4.57 7.48 -4.47
C LEU A 123 3.53 8.43 -3.86
N ALA A 124 3.80 9.00 -2.68
CA ALA A 124 2.90 9.95 -2.04
C ALA A 124 2.67 11.22 -2.87
N ILE A 125 3.71 11.74 -3.53
CA ILE A 125 3.58 12.88 -4.43
C ILE A 125 2.72 12.51 -5.65
N ALA A 126 2.99 11.37 -6.30
CA ALA A 126 2.21 10.92 -7.46
C ALA A 126 0.74 10.62 -7.10
N ALA A 127 0.49 10.07 -5.92
CA ALA A 127 -0.87 9.80 -5.42
C ALA A 127 -1.72 11.08 -5.26
N LEU A 128 -1.09 12.24 -4.97
CA LEU A 128 -1.79 13.52 -4.90
C LEU A 128 -2.30 14.00 -6.26
N ASP A 129 -1.67 13.56 -7.35
CA ASP A 129 -2.11 13.84 -8.73
C ASP A 129 -3.22 12.87 -9.20
N ASN A 130 -3.87 12.18 -8.24
CA ASN A 130 -4.94 11.21 -8.48
C ASN A 130 -4.51 9.99 -9.31
N ASP A 131 -3.21 9.66 -9.30
CA ASP A 131 -2.68 8.44 -9.90
C ASP A 131 -3.11 7.23 -9.05
N ALA A 132 -3.95 6.36 -9.63
CA ALA A 132 -4.50 5.20 -8.94
C ALA A 132 -3.43 4.14 -8.64
N ASP A 133 -2.45 3.95 -9.53
CA ASP A 133 -1.34 3.02 -9.33
C ASP A 133 -0.47 3.53 -8.17
N ALA A 134 -0.22 4.84 -8.10
CA ALA A 134 0.53 5.45 -7.01
C ALA A 134 -0.21 5.34 -5.68
N LYS A 135 -1.54 5.55 -5.65
CA LYS A 135 -2.36 5.36 -4.43
C LYS A 135 -2.32 3.92 -3.96
N PHE A 136 -2.46 2.96 -4.86
CA PHE A 136 -2.37 1.54 -4.54
C PHE A 136 -1.01 1.18 -3.94
N ASN A 137 0.09 1.56 -4.61
CA ASN A 137 1.45 1.28 -4.15
C ASN A 137 1.79 2.00 -2.84
N MET A 138 1.36 3.26 -2.67
CA MET A 138 1.51 4.01 -1.41
C MET A 138 0.74 3.32 -0.28
N GLY A 139 -0.47 2.85 -0.56
CA GLY A 139 -1.29 2.13 0.40
C GLY A 139 -0.63 0.83 0.87
N GLN A 140 -0.11 0.03 -0.06
CA GLN A 140 0.67 -1.17 0.28
C GLN A 140 1.92 -0.82 1.11
N ALA A 141 2.63 0.25 0.76
CA ALA A 141 3.79 0.71 1.51
C ALA A 141 3.43 1.10 2.96
N LEU A 142 2.28 1.74 3.18
CA LEU A 142 1.78 2.07 4.53
C LEU A 142 1.38 0.83 5.32
N ILE A 143 0.73 -0.15 4.69
CA ILE A 143 0.32 -1.41 5.34
C ILE A 143 1.54 -2.21 5.80
N HIS A 144 2.59 -2.27 4.97
CA HIS A 144 3.80 -3.03 5.26
C HIS A 144 4.91 -2.21 5.94
N GLY A 145 4.77 -0.89 6.08
CA GLY A 145 5.80 -0.01 6.63
C GLY A 145 7.04 0.12 5.75
N ARG A 146 6.89 0.09 4.42
CA ARG A 146 8.00 0.23 3.47
C ARG A 146 8.29 1.72 3.23
N GLY A 147 9.47 2.18 3.65
CA GLY A 147 9.87 3.59 3.51
C GLY A 147 9.16 4.58 4.43
N THR A 148 8.25 4.11 5.29
CA THR A 148 7.49 4.92 6.26
C THR A 148 7.13 4.09 7.47
N THR A 149 6.65 4.74 8.54
CA THR A 149 6.00 4.04 9.64
C THR A 149 4.71 3.37 9.18
N LYS A 150 4.44 2.16 9.71
CA LYS A 150 3.24 1.39 9.39
C LYS A 150 1.97 2.16 9.78
N ASN A 151 1.04 2.27 8.85
CA ASN A 151 -0.26 2.91 9.04
C ASN A 151 -1.32 2.18 8.20
N ILE A 152 -1.84 1.08 8.74
CA ILE A 152 -2.84 0.26 8.07
C ILE A 152 -4.09 1.07 7.70
N PRO A 153 -4.70 1.88 8.60
CA PRO A 153 -5.93 2.61 8.25
C PRO A 153 -5.75 3.58 7.06
N LYS A 154 -4.67 4.38 7.03
CA LYS A 154 -4.39 5.26 5.88
C LYS A 154 -4.07 4.46 4.62
N GLY A 155 -3.36 3.34 4.76
CA GLY A 155 -3.04 2.47 3.63
C GLY A 155 -4.27 1.83 3.00
N TYR A 156 -5.18 1.30 3.81
CA TYR A 156 -6.45 0.74 3.37
C TYR A 156 -7.32 1.78 2.65
N ALA A 157 -7.48 2.98 3.23
CA ALA A 157 -8.27 4.05 2.61
C ALA A 157 -7.75 4.44 1.22
N LEU A 158 -6.43 4.49 1.02
CA LEU A 158 -5.83 4.78 -0.28
C LEU A 158 -6.06 3.67 -1.30
N ILE A 159 -5.99 2.41 -0.88
CA ILE A 159 -6.26 1.26 -1.75
C ILE A 159 -7.74 1.21 -2.12
N GLU A 160 -8.65 1.46 -1.17
CA GLU A 160 -10.08 1.57 -1.43
C GLU A 160 -10.39 2.70 -2.42
N GLU A 161 -9.76 3.86 -2.27
CA GLU A 161 -9.90 4.97 -3.21
C GLU A 161 -9.39 4.60 -4.63
N ALA A 162 -8.26 3.88 -4.72
CA ALA A 162 -7.76 3.38 -5.99
C ALA A 162 -8.73 2.36 -6.62
N ALA A 163 -9.25 1.42 -5.81
CA ALA A 163 -10.20 0.40 -6.24
C ALA A 163 -11.50 1.03 -6.75
N THR A 164 -12.10 1.96 -6.00
CA THR A 164 -13.31 2.70 -6.40
C THR A 164 -13.09 3.57 -7.64
N SER A 165 -11.87 4.08 -7.85
CA SER A 165 -11.46 4.77 -9.08
C SER A 165 -11.24 3.83 -10.28
N GLY A 166 -11.33 2.52 -10.06
CA GLY A 166 -11.34 1.53 -11.12
C GLY A 166 -10.04 0.74 -11.30
N HIS A 167 -9.09 0.84 -10.37
CA HIS A 167 -7.83 0.11 -10.39
C HIS A 167 -8.03 -1.37 -10.01
N THR A 168 -7.76 -2.28 -10.95
CA THR A 168 -8.11 -3.71 -10.79
C THR A 168 -7.30 -4.41 -9.72
N ASP A 169 -5.99 -4.17 -9.63
CA ASP A 169 -5.16 -4.82 -8.59
C ASP A 169 -5.54 -4.34 -7.19
N ALA A 170 -6.07 -3.12 -7.09
CA ALA A 170 -6.59 -2.59 -5.84
C ALA A 170 -7.91 -3.30 -5.47
N MET A 171 -8.80 -3.54 -6.42
CA MET A 171 -10.01 -4.35 -6.19
C MET A 171 -9.65 -5.76 -5.73
N LEU A 172 -8.67 -6.41 -6.37
CA LEU A 172 -8.21 -7.74 -5.95
C LEU A 172 -7.65 -7.72 -4.53
N PHE A 173 -6.82 -6.72 -4.21
CA PHE A 173 -6.31 -6.55 -2.86
C PHE A 173 -7.43 -6.36 -1.84
N MET A 174 -8.44 -5.54 -2.14
CA MET A 174 -9.57 -5.32 -1.25
C MET A 174 -10.35 -6.62 -1.01
N GLY A 175 -10.58 -7.40 -2.06
CA GLY A 175 -11.23 -8.70 -1.92
C GLY A 175 -10.40 -9.69 -1.09
N ASP A 176 -9.09 -9.73 -1.30
CA ASP A 176 -8.19 -10.57 -0.50
C ASP A 176 -8.10 -10.12 0.96
N TRP A 177 -8.10 -8.81 1.21
CA TRP A 177 -8.12 -8.22 2.54
C TRP A 177 -9.42 -8.55 3.29
N CYS A 178 -10.56 -8.54 2.61
CA CYS A 178 -11.84 -8.97 3.17
C CYS A 178 -11.84 -10.45 3.60
N LEU A 179 -10.94 -11.27 3.05
CA LEU A 179 -10.77 -12.68 3.39
C LEU A 179 -9.59 -12.95 4.34
N ASP A 180 -8.84 -11.91 4.73
CA ASP A 180 -7.74 -12.07 5.67
C ASP A 180 -8.27 -12.34 7.07
N LYS A 181 -7.78 -13.41 7.72
CA LYS A 181 -8.20 -13.80 9.07
C LYS A 181 -7.77 -12.79 10.13
N ASP A 182 -6.74 -12.00 9.84
CA ASP A 182 -6.24 -10.94 10.73
C ASP A 182 -7.02 -9.62 10.55
N ASN A 183 -7.90 -9.53 9.54
CA ASN A 183 -8.79 -8.38 9.35
C ASN A 183 -9.97 -8.46 10.34
N SER A 184 -10.12 -7.44 11.18
CA SER A 184 -11.24 -7.35 12.14
C SER A 184 -12.61 -7.27 11.45
N ASP A 185 -12.63 -6.81 10.19
CA ASP A 185 -13.82 -6.67 9.34
C ASP A 185 -13.88 -7.77 8.25
N TYR A 186 -13.42 -8.98 8.58
CA TYR A 186 -13.52 -10.16 7.71
C TYR A 186 -14.95 -10.32 7.16
N SER A 187 -15.10 -10.31 5.84
CA SER A 187 -16.38 -10.43 5.14
C SER A 187 -16.19 -11.07 3.76
N PRO A 188 -16.48 -12.37 3.63
CA PRO A 188 -16.46 -13.06 2.35
C PRO A 188 -17.42 -12.46 1.31
N GLU A 189 -18.57 -11.92 1.74
CA GLU A 189 -19.56 -11.29 0.87
C GLU A 189 -18.97 -10.05 0.19
N ASN A 190 -18.32 -9.17 0.96
CA ASN A 190 -17.64 -8.00 0.42
C ASN A 190 -16.47 -8.40 -0.50
N ALA A 191 -15.79 -9.50 -0.20
CA ALA A 191 -14.73 -10.01 -1.07
C ALA A 191 -15.26 -10.36 -2.47
N VAL A 192 -16.41 -11.02 -2.52
CA VAL A 192 -17.05 -11.38 -3.80
C VAL A 192 -17.46 -10.16 -4.59
N GLU A 193 -17.97 -9.11 -3.94
CA GLU A 193 -18.31 -7.86 -4.62
C GLU A 193 -17.07 -7.22 -5.26
N TRP A 194 -15.95 -7.17 -4.55
CA TRP A 194 -14.68 -6.68 -5.11
C TRP A 194 -14.16 -7.53 -6.28
N PHE A 195 -14.22 -8.85 -6.16
CA PHE A 195 -13.82 -9.76 -7.25
C PHE A 195 -14.74 -9.63 -8.47
N ARG A 196 -16.03 -9.40 -8.25
CA ARG A 196 -17.01 -9.13 -9.31
C ARG A 196 -16.69 -7.83 -10.04
N MET A 197 -16.42 -6.75 -9.31
CA MET A 197 -15.99 -5.48 -9.91
C MET A 197 -14.72 -5.63 -10.77
N ALA A 198 -13.74 -6.41 -10.30
CA ALA A 198 -12.53 -6.71 -11.08
C ALA A 198 -12.86 -7.55 -12.33
N ALA A 199 -13.68 -8.61 -12.19
CA ALA A 199 -14.09 -9.48 -13.28
C ALA A 199 -14.86 -8.74 -14.38
N ASP A 200 -15.74 -7.80 -13.99
CA ASP A 200 -16.52 -6.95 -14.90
C ASP A 200 -15.63 -6.00 -15.69
N LYS A 201 -14.56 -5.49 -15.06
CA LYS A 201 -13.45 -4.77 -15.72
C LYS A 201 -12.54 -5.66 -16.57
N HIS A 202 -12.94 -6.90 -16.78
CA HIS A 202 -12.26 -7.90 -17.61
C HIS A 202 -10.97 -8.45 -17.02
N ASP A 203 -10.65 -8.14 -15.77
CA ASP A 203 -9.49 -8.72 -15.09
C ASP A 203 -9.60 -10.25 -15.02
N LEU A 204 -8.49 -10.95 -15.24
CA LEU A 204 -8.47 -12.41 -15.31
C LEU A 204 -8.42 -13.02 -13.90
N ASN A 205 -7.69 -12.40 -12.98
CA ASN A 205 -7.59 -12.86 -11.60
C ASN A 205 -8.91 -12.67 -10.86
N GLY A 206 -9.62 -11.57 -11.11
CA GLY A 206 -10.95 -11.31 -10.57
C GLY A 206 -11.95 -12.36 -11.00
N LYS A 207 -11.91 -12.78 -12.28
CA LYS A 207 -12.73 -13.90 -12.77
C LYS A 207 -12.35 -15.22 -12.10
N ILE A 208 -11.06 -15.49 -11.89
CA ILE A 208 -10.61 -16.70 -11.20
C ILE A 208 -11.13 -16.71 -9.77
N LYS A 209 -10.88 -15.64 -9.01
CA LYS A 209 -11.31 -15.52 -7.61
C LYS A 209 -12.83 -15.60 -7.48
N LEU A 210 -13.58 -14.92 -8.35
CA LEU A 210 -15.05 -15.01 -8.37
C LEU A 210 -15.52 -16.43 -8.71
N GLY A 211 -14.89 -17.09 -9.68
CA GLY A 211 -15.19 -18.48 -10.04
C GLY A 211 -14.97 -19.43 -8.87
N LEU A 212 -13.82 -19.31 -8.20
CA LEU A 212 -13.49 -20.10 -7.00
C LEU A 212 -14.44 -19.80 -5.83
N SER A 213 -14.88 -18.55 -5.65
CA SER A 213 -15.88 -18.19 -4.64
C SER A 213 -17.20 -18.93 -4.87
N TYR A 214 -17.69 -18.99 -6.11
CA TYR A 214 -18.89 -19.76 -6.44
C TYR A 214 -18.70 -21.28 -6.29
N LEU A 215 -17.53 -21.82 -6.67
CA LEU A 215 -17.28 -23.26 -6.51
C LEU A 215 -17.21 -23.69 -5.03
N ASN A 216 -16.68 -22.82 -4.17
CA ASN A 216 -16.48 -23.11 -2.75
C ASN A 216 -17.61 -22.59 -1.85
N GLY A 217 -18.51 -21.76 -2.36
CA GLY A 217 -19.55 -21.10 -1.55
C GLY A 217 -18.97 -20.04 -0.60
N LEU A 218 -17.90 -19.34 -1.02
CA LEU A 218 -17.22 -18.32 -0.22
C LEU A 218 -17.86 -16.96 -0.46
N GLY A 219 -18.65 -16.47 0.49
CA GLY A 219 -19.33 -15.16 0.39
C GLY A 219 -20.50 -15.11 -0.59
N VAL A 220 -20.77 -16.23 -1.26
CA VAL A 220 -21.92 -16.44 -2.16
C VAL A 220 -22.39 -17.88 -2.03
N GLU A 221 -23.63 -18.14 -2.43
CA GLU A 221 -24.14 -19.51 -2.51
C GLU A 221 -23.29 -20.34 -3.49
N LYS A 222 -22.99 -21.57 -3.09
CA LYS A 222 -22.21 -22.49 -3.91
C LYS A 222 -22.94 -22.77 -5.22
N ASN A 223 -22.31 -22.44 -6.33
CA ASN A 223 -22.87 -22.64 -7.67
C ASN A 223 -21.80 -23.14 -8.64
N HIS A 224 -21.84 -24.43 -8.98
CA HIS A 224 -20.88 -25.02 -9.89
C HIS A 224 -20.91 -24.38 -11.29
N GLY A 225 -22.11 -24.13 -11.83
CA GLY A 225 -22.29 -23.55 -13.15
C GLY A 225 -21.67 -22.16 -13.26
N GLN A 226 -21.98 -21.26 -12.31
CA GLN A 226 -21.42 -19.90 -12.28
C GLN A 226 -19.91 -19.91 -12.03
N GLY A 227 -19.41 -20.80 -11.16
CA GLY A 227 -17.99 -20.99 -10.93
C GLY A 227 -17.24 -21.36 -12.22
N CYS A 228 -17.70 -22.41 -12.90
CA CYS A 228 -17.17 -22.83 -14.19
C CYS A 228 -17.28 -21.75 -15.26
N TYR A 229 -18.37 -20.98 -15.30
CA TYR A 229 -18.51 -19.86 -16.24
C TYR A 229 -17.35 -18.87 -16.09
N TRP A 230 -17.09 -18.37 -14.88
CA TRP A 230 -16.06 -17.34 -14.67
C TRP A 230 -14.65 -17.86 -14.96
N LEU A 231 -14.33 -19.09 -14.57
CA LEU A 231 -13.05 -19.73 -14.88
C LEU A 231 -12.87 -19.93 -16.38
N GLU A 232 -13.87 -20.48 -17.07
CA GLU A 232 -13.80 -20.69 -18.53
C GLU A 232 -13.73 -19.37 -19.31
N ARG A 233 -14.31 -18.28 -18.79
CA ARG A 233 -14.18 -16.94 -19.37
C ARG A 233 -12.75 -16.40 -19.31
N ALA A 234 -12.02 -16.67 -18.24
CA ALA A 234 -10.60 -16.34 -18.14
C ALA A 234 -9.75 -17.29 -19.01
N ALA A 235 -10.11 -18.57 -19.06
CA ALA A 235 -9.45 -19.56 -19.93
C ALA A 235 -9.57 -19.23 -21.43
N GLU A 236 -10.72 -18.69 -21.89
CA GLU A 236 -10.90 -18.17 -23.25
C GLU A 236 -9.93 -17.03 -23.62
N LYS A 237 -9.27 -16.42 -22.63
CA LYS A 237 -8.21 -15.41 -22.79
C LYS A 237 -6.81 -15.95 -22.54
N ASN A 238 -6.64 -17.26 -22.74
CA ASN A 238 -5.36 -17.97 -22.63
C ASN A 238 -4.75 -17.93 -21.21
N ASN A 239 -5.57 -17.67 -20.17
CA ASN A 239 -5.10 -17.78 -18.79
C ASN A 239 -4.99 -19.26 -18.40
N THR A 240 -3.76 -19.72 -18.21
CA THR A 240 -3.46 -21.13 -17.98
C THR A 240 -3.86 -21.62 -16.58
N GLU A 241 -3.83 -20.73 -15.59
CA GLU A 241 -4.31 -21.01 -14.22
C GLU A 241 -5.84 -21.16 -14.20
N ALA A 242 -6.56 -20.30 -14.93
CA ALA A 242 -8.01 -20.44 -15.10
C ALA A 242 -8.39 -21.73 -15.81
N MET A 243 -7.62 -22.14 -16.84
CA MET A 243 -7.79 -23.47 -17.47
C MET A 243 -7.56 -24.59 -16.45
N PHE A 244 -6.55 -24.47 -15.59
CA PHE A 244 -6.29 -25.48 -14.57
C PHE A 244 -7.46 -25.61 -13.59
N HIS A 245 -7.91 -24.49 -13.01
CA HIS A 245 -9.03 -24.49 -12.07
C HIS A 245 -10.35 -24.89 -12.73
N ALA A 246 -10.60 -24.51 -13.99
CA ALA A 246 -11.74 -25.04 -14.74
C ALA A 246 -11.64 -26.57 -14.88
N GLY A 247 -10.44 -27.07 -15.16
CA GLY A 247 -10.14 -28.50 -15.16
C GLY A 247 -10.46 -29.18 -13.84
N GLU A 248 -9.97 -28.65 -12.73
CA GLU A 248 -10.24 -29.15 -11.38
C GLU A 248 -11.73 -29.17 -11.04
N ALA A 249 -12.45 -28.10 -11.40
CA ALA A 249 -13.88 -28.00 -11.13
C ALA A 249 -14.68 -29.16 -11.74
N TRP A 250 -14.28 -29.63 -12.93
CA TRP A 250 -14.99 -30.69 -13.66
C TRP A 250 -14.60 -32.11 -13.26
N ILE A 251 -13.57 -32.32 -12.43
CA ILE A 251 -13.14 -33.67 -12.02
C ILE A 251 -14.27 -34.36 -11.27
N ASP A 252 -14.62 -35.56 -11.73
CA ASP A 252 -15.70 -36.38 -11.20
C ASP A 252 -17.09 -35.68 -11.14
N HIS A 253 -17.27 -34.57 -11.87
CA HIS A 253 -18.52 -33.81 -11.89
C HIS A 253 -19.42 -34.19 -13.08
N GLY A 254 -20.49 -34.94 -12.80
CA GLY A 254 -21.44 -35.39 -13.82
C GLY A 254 -20.86 -36.43 -14.78
N GLU A 255 -21.69 -36.91 -15.71
CA GLU A 255 -21.34 -38.02 -16.62
C GLU A 255 -20.10 -37.76 -17.49
N HIS A 256 -19.88 -36.51 -17.88
CA HIS A 256 -18.80 -36.11 -18.79
C HIS A 256 -17.72 -35.25 -18.12
N GLY A 257 -17.75 -35.13 -16.79
CA GLY A 257 -16.84 -34.27 -16.04
C GLY A 257 -15.37 -34.55 -16.33
N ASN A 258 -14.94 -35.81 -16.22
CA ASN A 258 -13.54 -36.18 -16.44
C ASN A 258 -13.05 -35.92 -17.88
N ALA A 259 -13.93 -35.99 -18.88
CA ALA A 259 -13.59 -35.62 -20.25
C ALA A 259 -13.34 -34.10 -20.39
N ILE A 260 -14.21 -33.29 -19.78
CA ILE A 260 -14.10 -31.82 -19.77
C ILE A 260 -12.89 -31.38 -18.95
N ALA A 261 -12.67 -31.99 -17.78
CA ALA A 261 -11.51 -31.79 -16.94
C ALA A 261 -10.22 -32.06 -17.72
N TYR A 262 -10.15 -33.20 -18.42
CA TYR A 262 -8.99 -33.55 -19.25
C TYR A 262 -8.73 -32.51 -20.34
N ILE A 263 -9.77 -32.02 -21.03
CA ILE A 263 -9.64 -30.96 -22.05
C ILE A 263 -8.95 -29.73 -21.48
N TRP A 264 -9.46 -29.21 -20.36
CA TRP A 264 -8.93 -27.99 -19.76
C TRP A 264 -7.53 -28.17 -19.17
N LEU A 265 -7.27 -29.27 -18.48
CA LEU A 265 -5.95 -29.59 -17.93
C LEU A 265 -4.91 -29.83 -19.03
N PHE A 266 -5.31 -30.44 -20.16
CA PHE A 266 -4.45 -30.61 -21.32
C PHE A 266 -4.07 -29.26 -21.95
N LEU A 267 -5.02 -28.35 -22.12
CA LEU A 267 -4.76 -27.00 -22.62
C LEU A 267 -3.86 -26.20 -21.67
N SER A 268 -4.16 -26.23 -20.37
CA SER A 268 -3.37 -25.57 -19.33
C SER A 268 -1.90 -26.03 -19.34
N ALA A 269 -1.69 -27.35 -19.38
CA ALA A 269 -0.36 -27.95 -19.47
C ALA A 269 0.36 -27.62 -20.78
N HIS A 270 -0.37 -27.54 -21.89
CA HIS A 270 0.19 -27.20 -23.21
C HIS A 270 0.73 -25.76 -23.24
N PHE A 271 0.03 -24.82 -22.62
CA PHE A 271 0.43 -23.42 -22.55
C PHE A 271 1.39 -23.10 -21.38
N GLY A 272 1.86 -24.11 -20.65
CA GLY A 272 3.00 -24.00 -19.74
C GLY A 272 2.70 -24.00 -18.24
N TYR A 273 1.46 -24.29 -17.81
CA TYR A 273 1.15 -24.41 -16.38
C TYR A 273 1.51 -25.80 -15.86
N GLU A 274 2.68 -25.91 -15.24
CA GLU A 274 3.25 -27.18 -14.78
C GLU A 274 2.32 -28.03 -13.89
N PRO A 275 1.61 -27.46 -12.89
CA PRO A 275 0.71 -28.25 -12.03
C PRO A 275 -0.38 -29.01 -12.80
N ALA A 276 -0.80 -28.50 -13.97
CA ALA A 276 -1.83 -29.13 -14.77
C ALA A 276 -1.42 -30.49 -15.35
N LYS A 277 -0.11 -30.73 -15.58
CA LYS A 277 0.36 -32.02 -16.14
C LYS A 277 0.03 -33.17 -15.20
N ALA A 278 0.37 -33.02 -13.92
CA ALA A 278 0.12 -34.05 -12.91
C ALA A 278 -1.38 -34.35 -12.77
N GLN A 279 -2.21 -33.31 -12.75
CA GLN A 279 -3.65 -33.48 -12.62
C GLN A 279 -4.28 -34.07 -13.89
N ARG A 280 -3.82 -33.63 -15.07
CA ARG A 280 -4.23 -34.20 -16.37
C ARG A 280 -3.95 -35.70 -16.42
N ASP A 281 -2.77 -36.12 -15.99
CA ASP A 281 -2.35 -37.52 -16.08
C ASP A 281 -3.15 -38.40 -15.10
N LYS A 282 -3.50 -37.88 -13.92
CA LYS A 282 -4.42 -38.55 -12.98
C LYS A 282 -5.82 -38.73 -13.58
N VAL A 283 -6.40 -37.68 -14.15
CA VAL A 283 -7.71 -37.75 -14.82
C VAL A 283 -7.65 -38.67 -16.04
N GLY A 284 -6.57 -38.58 -16.82
CA GLY A 284 -6.31 -39.41 -17.98
C GLY A 284 -6.20 -40.89 -17.65
N ALA A 285 -5.63 -41.27 -16.51
CA ALA A 285 -5.55 -42.67 -16.08
C ALA A 285 -6.94 -43.33 -15.89
N ASN A 286 -7.96 -42.52 -15.58
CA ASN A 286 -9.34 -42.97 -15.45
C ASN A 286 -10.11 -42.93 -16.79
N LEU A 287 -9.47 -42.48 -17.87
CA LEU A 287 -10.03 -42.41 -19.21
C LEU A 287 -9.40 -43.50 -20.10
N GLY A 288 -10.20 -44.10 -20.99
CA GLY A 288 -9.68 -45.01 -22.00
C GLY A 288 -8.72 -44.29 -22.97
N VAL A 289 -7.69 -45.00 -23.47
CA VAL A 289 -6.69 -44.45 -24.40
C VAL A 289 -7.35 -43.85 -25.64
N ASP A 290 -8.36 -44.52 -26.20
CA ASP A 290 -9.11 -44.03 -27.36
C ASP A 290 -9.85 -42.72 -27.06
N SER A 291 -10.43 -42.60 -25.86
CA SER A 291 -11.08 -41.37 -25.40
C SER A 291 -10.07 -40.22 -25.31
N ILE A 292 -8.88 -40.47 -24.77
CA ILE A 292 -7.82 -39.46 -24.67
C ILE A 292 -7.42 -38.95 -26.06
N VAL A 293 -7.16 -39.85 -27.00
CA VAL A 293 -6.79 -39.47 -28.37
C VAL A 293 -7.91 -38.66 -29.03
N GLY A 294 -9.16 -39.05 -28.82
CA GLY A 294 -10.33 -38.30 -29.27
C GLY A 294 -10.42 -36.89 -28.68
N LEU A 295 -10.22 -36.75 -27.37
CA LEU A 295 -10.24 -35.45 -26.67
C LEU A 295 -9.09 -34.54 -27.12
N GLN A 296 -7.89 -35.09 -27.30
CA GLN A 296 -6.75 -34.34 -27.85
C GLN A 296 -7.00 -33.87 -29.28
N ALA A 297 -7.63 -34.70 -30.12
CA ALA A 297 -8.03 -34.29 -31.47
C ALA A 297 -9.09 -33.17 -31.42
N LEU A 298 -10.06 -33.26 -30.50
CA LEU A 298 -11.10 -32.26 -30.31
C LEU A 298 -10.58 -30.91 -29.78
N THR A 299 -9.50 -30.92 -29.00
CA THR A 299 -8.88 -29.68 -28.48
C THR A 299 -8.01 -28.95 -29.48
N LYS A 300 -7.50 -29.60 -30.54
CA LYS A 300 -6.63 -28.96 -31.54
C LYS A 300 -7.20 -27.64 -32.11
N PRO A 301 -8.47 -27.54 -32.56
CA PRO A 301 -9.00 -26.29 -33.06
C PRO A 301 -9.10 -25.19 -31.98
N ILE A 302 -9.38 -25.57 -30.73
CA ILE A 302 -9.45 -24.64 -29.59
C ILE A 302 -8.04 -24.11 -29.31
N MET A 303 -7.06 -25.01 -29.25
CA MET A 303 -5.64 -24.70 -29.06
C MET A 303 -5.12 -23.74 -30.14
N THR A 304 -5.39 -24.02 -31.42
CA THR A 304 -5.01 -23.12 -32.53
C THR A 304 -5.62 -21.73 -32.34
N LYS A 305 -6.91 -21.63 -32.01
CA LYS A 305 -7.57 -20.33 -31.80
C LYS A 305 -7.02 -19.59 -30.58
N LEU A 306 -6.72 -20.28 -29.48
CA LEU A 306 -6.10 -19.70 -28.29
C LEU A 306 -4.70 -19.14 -28.61
N SER A 307 -3.88 -19.90 -29.36
CA SER A 307 -2.54 -19.47 -29.78
C SER A 307 -2.54 -18.24 -30.71
N GLN A 308 -3.64 -18.05 -31.44
CA GLN A 308 -3.84 -16.91 -32.34
C GLN A 308 -4.60 -15.76 -31.68
N GLU A 309 -4.95 -15.88 -30.40
CA GLU A 309 -5.83 -14.94 -29.67
C GLU A 309 -7.18 -14.68 -30.37
N ALA A 310 -7.62 -15.63 -31.21
CA ALA A 310 -8.78 -15.53 -32.08
C ALA A 310 -10.06 -16.15 -31.46
N VAL A 311 -10.04 -16.45 -30.15
CA VAL A 311 -11.20 -16.99 -29.45
C VAL A 311 -12.24 -15.88 -29.24
N THR A 312 -13.42 -16.07 -29.84
CA THR A 312 -14.54 -15.16 -29.65
C THR A 312 -15.20 -15.39 -28.29
N LYS A 313 -15.73 -14.32 -27.68
CA LYS A 313 -16.35 -14.33 -26.36
C LYS A 313 -17.43 -15.43 -26.26
N HIS A 314 -17.34 -16.26 -25.22
CA HIS A 314 -18.23 -17.38 -24.91
C HIS A 314 -18.23 -18.53 -25.93
N SER A 315 -17.37 -18.53 -26.95
CA SER A 315 -17.41 -19.53 -28.01
C SER A 315 -17.02 -20.93 -27.55
N VAL A 316 -16.03 -21.05 -26.65
CA VAL A 316 -15.59 -22.33 -26.11
C VAL A 316 -16.65 -22.86 -25.15
N ILE A 317 -17.15 -21.99 -24.27
CA ILE A 317 -18.20 -22.33 -23.30
C ILE A 317 -19.45 -22.85 -24.03
N LYS A 318 -19.91 -22.14 -25.07
CA LYS A 318 -21.07 -22.55 -25.88
C LYS A 318 -20.84 -23.87 -26.61
N ALA A 319 -19.64 -24.07 -27.17
CA ALA A 319 -19.31 -25.31 -27.88
C ALA A 319 -19.33 -26.53 -26.93
N LEU A 320 -18.70 -26.40 -25.76
CA LEU A 320 -18.67 -27.46 -24.76
C LEU A 320 -20.05 -27.69 -24.12
N ASN A 321 -20.84 -26.63 -23.89
CA ASN A 321 -22.24 -26.76 -23.44
C ASN A 321 -23.07 -27.57 -24.45
N LYS A 322 -22.92 -27.30 -25.74
CA LYS A 322 -23.63 -28.04 -26.80
C LYS A 322 -23.17 -29.49 -26.87
N LEU A 323 -21.86 -29.74 -26.80
CA LEU A 323 -21.27 -31.07 -26.96
C LEU A 323 -21.59 -32.00 -25.78
N TYR A 324 -21.45 -31.49 -24.55
CA TYR A 324 -21.62 -32.27 -23.31
C TYR A 324 -22.91 -31.97 -22.56
N LYS A 325 -23.85 -31.24 -23.18
CA LYS A 325 -25.16 -30.85 -22.59
C LYS A 325 -25.02 -30.18 -21.22
N ARG A 326 -23.98 -29.37 -21.03
CA ARG A 326 -23.65 -28.73 -19.75
C ARG A 326 -24.64 -27.61 -19.44
N LYS A 327 -24.98 -27.44 -18.16
CA LYS A 327 -25.83 -26.35 -17.64
C LYS A 327 -25.02 -25.12 -17.20
N VAL A 328 -23.81 -24.90 -17.75
CA VAL A 328 -23.04 -23.68 -17.45
C VAL A 328 -23.78 -22.46 -18.01
N PRO A 329 -24.14 -21.47 -17.18
CA PRO A 329 -24.90 -20.32 -17.63
C PRO A 329 -24.05 -19.43 -18.54
N VAL A 330 -24.68 -18.81 -19.53
CA VAL A 330 -24.05 -17.80 -20.39
C VAL A 330 -24.91 -16.54 -20.31
N PRO A 331 -24.33 -15.35 -20.01
CA PRO A 331 -25.11 -14.13 -19.85
C PRO A 331 -25.87 -13.81 -21.13
N LYS A 332 -27.11 -13.36 -20.96
CA LYS A 332 -27.89 -12.81 -22.06
C LYS A 332 -27.71 -11.30 -22.05
N LYS A 333 -27.59 -10.71 -23.25
CA LYS A 333 -27.64 -9.26 -23.38
C LYS A 333 -29.07 -8.81 -23.13
N THR A 334 -29.26 -7.90 -22.18
CA THR A 334 -30.54 -7.18 -22.00
C THR A 334 -30.68 -6.11 -23.10
N GLU A 335 -31.88 -5.55 -23.24
CA GLU A 335 -32.18 -4.48 -24.22
C GLU A 335 -31.30 -3.24 -24.02
N GLU A 336 -30.80 -3.04 -22.80
CA GLU A 336 -29.89 -1.94 -22.42
C GLU A 336 -28.40 -2.29 -22.61
N GLY A 337 -28.08 -3.47 -23.15
CA GLY A 337 -26.71 -3.91 -23.42
C GLY A 337 -25.95 -4.45 -22.20
N VAL A 338 -26.60 -4.56 -21.04
CA VAL A 338 -26.02 -5.14 -19.82
C VAL A 338 -26.04 -6.67 -19.93
N GLU A 339 -24.92 -7.32 -19.65
CA GLU A 339 -24.84 -8.78 -19.59
C GLU A 339 -25.25 -9.26 -18.21
N VAL A 340 -26.47 -9.80 -18.10
CA VAL A 340 -26.99 -10.33 -16.83
C VAL A 340 -26.90 -11.85 -16.86
N MET A 341 -26.37 -12.42 -15.78
CA MET A 341 -26.33 -13.87 -15.60
C MET A 341 -27.75 -14.37 -15.31
N PRO A 342 -28.23 -15.43 -15.99
CA PRO A 342 -29.52 -16.02 -15.65
C PRO A 342 -29.51 -16.53 -14.21
N GLU A 343 -30.53 -16.18 -13.43
CA GLU A 343 -30.80 -16.82 -12.15
C GLU A 343 -31.22 -18.28 -12.39
N GLU A 344 -30.72 -19.22 -11.58
CA GLU A 344 -31.18 -20.61 -11.62
C GLU A 344 -32.55 -20.72 -10.95
N THR A 345 -33.52 -21.30 -11.65
CA THR A 345 -34.80 -21.70 -11.07
C THR A 345 -34.58 -22.90 -10.15
N VAL A 346 -35.13 -22.82 -8.93
CA VAL A 346 -34.93 -23.69 -7.75
C VAL A 346 -35.25 -25.20 -7.96
N GLU A 347 -35.59 -25.66 -9.16
CA GLU A 347 -36.14 -27.01 -9.38
C GLU A 347 -35.09 -28.15 -9.45
N ASP A 348 -33.79 -27.86 -9.56
CA ASP A 348 -32.76 -28.89 -9.82
C ASP A 348 -31.77 -29.13 -8.67
N VAL A 349 -32.16 -28.91 -7.41
CA VAL A 349 -31.34 -29.29 -6.24
C VAL A 349 -31.43 -30.79 -6.01
N VAL A 350 -30.68 -31.57 -6.77
CA VAL A 350 -30.33 -32.95 -6.37
C VAL A 350 -29.25 -32.84 -5.30
N LEU A 351 -29.65 -33.13 -4.06
CA LEU A 351 -28.76 -33.27 -2.91
C LEU A 351 -27.76 -34.41 -3.15
N GLU A 352 -26.55 -34.11 -3.61
CA GLU A 352 -25.42 -35.01 -3.45
C GLU A 352 -24.76 -34.78 -2.08
N GLN A 353 -24.87 -35.79 -1.22
CA GLN A 353 -24.31 -35.88 0.13
C GLN A 353 -22.80 -36.25 0.12
N PRO A 354 -22.08 -36.13 1.25
CA PRO A 354 -20.88 -35.29 1.29
C PRO A 354 -19.53 -36.04 1.36
N ALA A 355 -18.48 -35.20 1.25
CA ALA A 355 -17.11 -35.35 1.74
C ALA A 355 -16.16 -36.30 0.97
N LYS A 356 -15.27 -35.68 0.19
CA LYS A 356 -13.84 -36.02 0.21
C LYS A 356 -13.05 -34.77 0.54
N GLU A 357 -11.95 -35.01 1.23
CA GLU A 357 -11.14 -34.07 1.99
C GLU A 357 -10.77 -32.80 1.23
N VAL A 358 -10.72 -31.71 2.02
CA VAL A 358 -10.24 -30.39 1.67
C VAL A 358 -8.89 -30.51 0.98
N SER A 359 -8.84 -30.27 -0.34
CA SER A 359 -7.60 -29.81 -0.95
C SER A 359 -7.39 -28.37 -0.49
N ASP A 360 -6.24 -28.15 0.12
CA ASP A 360 -5.77 -26.91 0.72
C ASP A 360 -5.66 -25.80 -0.35
N TYR A 361 -6.80 -25.20 -0.72
CA TYR A 361 -6.86 -24.00 -1.55
C TYR A 361 -6.58 -22.78 -0.69
N THR A 362 -5.36 -22.69 -0.15
CA THR A 362 -4.81 -21.43 0.36
C THR A 362 -3.29 -21.47 0.43
N GLN A 363 -2.61 -21.90 -0.64
CA GLN A 363 -1.18 -21.57 -0.81
C GLN A 363 -0.84 -21.31 -2.27
N VAL A 364 -1.09 -20.09 -2.73
CA VAL A 364 -0.09 -19.41 -3.56
C VAL A 364 0.68 -18.51 -2.58
N PRO A 365 1.96 -18.81 -2.27
CA PRO A 365 2.74 -17.98 -1.39
C PRO A 365 2.90 -16.59 -2.02
N PHE A 366 2.44 -15.56 -1.33
CA PHE A 366 3.04 -14.24 -1.48
C PHE A 366 4.48 -14.38 -0.99
N ASP A 367 5.43 -14.30 -1.92
CA ASP A 367 6.85 -14.49 -1.67
C ASP A 367 7.39 -13.28 -0.88
N ALA A 368 7.17 -13.29 0.44
CA ALA A 368 7.82 -12.41 1.40
C ALA A 368 8.97 -13.19 2.02
N SER A 369 10.12 -13.18 1.35
CA SER A 369 11.32 -13.85 1.81
C SER A 369 11.79 -13.32 3.19
N THR A 370 11.61 -14.18 4.19
CA THR A 370 12.55 -14.57 5.24
C THR A 370 13.11 -13.49 6.19
N ASN A 371 12.64 -13.51 7.44
CA ASN A 371 13.48 -13.91 8.58
C ASN A 371 12.70 -13.92 9.90
N LYS A 372 12.64 -15.09 10.55
CA LYS A 372 12.73 -15.36 12.01
C LYS A 372 12.46 -16.86 12.26
N PRO A 373 12.75 -17.46 13.44
CA PRO A 373 12.94 -16.83 14.76
C PRO A 373 14.10 -17.36 15.62
N SER A 374 14.39 -16.67 16.70
CA SER A 374 14.86 -17.32 17.94
C SER A 374 14.03 -16.79 19.11
N ASP A 375 13.48 -17.75 19.85
CA ASP A 375 12.64 -17.61 21.03
C ASP A 375 13.26 -16.78 22.17
N GLY A 376 12.38 -16.21 22.98
CA GLY A 376 12.71 -15.59 24.25
C GLY A 376 11.47 -15.00 24.91
N SER A 377 10.76 -15.83 25.67
CA SER A 377 9.65 -15.46 26.55
C SER A 377 10.04 -14.40 27.59
N ALA A 378 9.25 -13.33 27.73
CA ALA A 378 8.99 -12.66 29.01
C ALA A 378 7.84 -11.65 28.85
N GLY A 379 7.07 -11.47 29.94
CA GLY A 379 5.76 -10.82 29.99
C GLY A 379 5.69 -9.38 29.46
N LEU A 380 4.48 -9.04 29.00
CA LEU A 380 4.05 -7.69 28.62
C LEU A 380 3.75 -6.86 29.88
N ASP A 381 4.56 -5.84 30.13
CA ASP A 381 4.26 -4.74 31.07
C ASP A 381 4.11 -3.44 30.27
N PHE A 382 2.93 -2.83 30.37
CA PHE A 382 2.54 -1.59 29.68
C PHE A 382 2.49 -0.41 30.65
N SER A 383 3.53 -0.24 31.47
CA SER A 383 3.67 0.96 32.29
C SER A 383 5.04 1.62 32.10
N GLN A 384 5.00 2.91 31.75
CA GLN A 384 6.08 3.90 31.82
C GLN A 384 7.08 3.93 30.65
N SER A 385 6.92 4.90 29.75
CA SER A 385 8.02 5.41 28.91
C SER A 385 8.03 6.95 28.89
N THR A 386 8.35 7.56 30.02
CA THR A 386 8.97 8.88 30.07
C THR A 386 10.47 8.70 30.18
N VAL A 387 11.19 8.74 29.06
CA VAL A 387 12.65 8.91 29.08
C VAL A 387 13.01 10.13 28.25
N GLN A 388 13.40 11.17 28.97
CA GLN A 388 14.03 12.38 28.46
C GLN A 388 15.44 12.08 27.93
N PRO A 389 15.97 12.87 26.98
CA PRO A 389 17.31 12.65 26.45
C PRO A 389 18.37 13.16 27.44
N ASN A 390 19.30 12.28 27.81
CA ASN A 390 20.46 12.63 28.63
C ASN A 390 21.55 13.26 27.75
N TRP A 391 21.83 14.56 27.93
CA TRP A 391 23.04 15.21 27.40
C TRP A 391 23.94 15.63 28.57
N LYS A 392 25.03 14.88 28.75
CA LYS A 392 26.32 15.25 29.36
C LYS A 392 26.33 15.98 30.72
N SER A 393 26.92 15.23 31.67
CA SER A 393 27.60 15.61 32.93
C SER A 393 26.72 15.62 34.18
#